data_AF-A3J5D3-F1
#
_entry.id   AF-A3J5D3-F1
#
_cell.length_a   1.000
_cell.length_b   1.000
_cell.length_c   1.000
_cell.angle_alpha   90.00
_cell.angle_beta   90.00
_cell.angle_gamma   90.00
#
_symmetry.space_group_name_H-M   'P 1'
#
loop_
_entity.id
_entity.type
_entity.pdbx_description
1 polymer ?
#
loop_
_entity_poly.entity_id
_entity_poly.type
_entity_poly.pdbx_seq_one_letter_code
_entity_poly.pdbx_strand_id
1 'polypeptide(L)'
;MRKLTLIIFLLLVTGIISCAPNYEEIFTENNQKFDKNRAKLNHILLTLEKTYLKKWDRKKELTLYVKNISGEIKDELKELGIGSIEIIGNPKDDCEKKYWITFNVIENWNVEKLKRVQLVYAPCDSKGEIKDRKKRSDYISNQDFWGQGENWFIFSDNDEY
;
A
#
# COMPACT_ATOMS: atom_id res chain seq x y z
N MET A 1 -22.57 20.55 48.26
CA MET A 1 -22.42 19.48 47.24
C MET A 1 -22.64 20.02 45.81
N ARG A 2 -21.96 21.10 45.41
CA ARG A 2 -22.16 21.74 44.08
C ARG A 2 -20.86 21.91 43.27
N LYS A 3 -19.70 21.82 43.94
CA LYS A 3 -18.37 21.92 43.31
C LYS A 3 -17.82 20.58 42.82
N LEU A 4 -18.22 19.47 43.45
CA LEU A 4 -17.76 18.12 43.07
C LEU A 4 -18.32 17.70 41.69
N THR A 5 -19.57 18.06 41.41
CA THR A 5 -20.26 17.75 40.15
C THR A 5 -19.64 18.50 38.95
N LEU A 6 -19.08 19.69 39.17
CA LEU A 6 -18.43 20.48 38.11
C LEU A 6 -17.07 19.90 37.68
N ILE A 7 -16.34 19.29 38.62
CA ILE A 7 -15.01 18.70 38.36
C ILE A 7 -15.14 17.39 37.57
N ILE A 8 -16.18 16.60 37.87
CA ILE A 8 -16.47 15.36 37.10
C ILE A 8 -16.87 15.70 35.66
N PHE A 9 -17.59 16.80 35.44
CA PHE A 9 -17.96 17.24 34.09
C PHE A 9 -16.76 17.81 33.32
N LEU A 10 -15.81 18.49 33.98
CA LEU A 10 -14.60 19.00 33.32
C LEU A 10 -13.64 17.88 32.88
N LEU A 11 -13.53 16.80 33.65
CA LEU A 11 -12.70 15.62 33.30
C LEU A 11 -13.32 14.78 32.17
N LEU A 12 -14.64 14.80 32.01
CA LEU A 12 -15.35 14.17 30.89
C LEU A 12 -15.15 14.91 29.56
N VAL A 13 -14.83 16.21 29.59
CA VAL A 13 -14.66 17.04 28.38
C VAL A 13 -13.21 17.04 27.86
N THR A 14 -12.22 16.73 28.70
CA THR A 14 -10.82 16.55 28.26
C THR A 14 -10.47 15.13 27.81
N GLY A 15 -11.41 14.19 27.99
CA GLY A 15 -11.28 12.78 27.63
C GLY A 15 -11.87 12.40 26.28
N ILE A 16 -12.20 13.37 25.41
CA ILE A 16 -12.40 13.09 23.99
C ILE A 16 -11.01 12.90 23.40
N ILE A 17 -10.39 11.77 23.73
CA ILE A 17 -9.34 11.18 22.90
C ILE A 17 -9.97 11.12 21.53
N SER A 18 -9.45 11.93 20.60
CA SER A 18 -9.87 11.89 19.21
C SER A 18 -10.00 10.42 18.79
N CYS A 19 -11.21 9.96 18.47
CA CYS A 19 -11.44 8.62 17.93
C CYS A 19 -10.81 8.46 16.53
N ALA A 20 -10.12 9.48 16.01
CA ALA A 20 -9.37 9.38 14.78
C ALA A 20 -8.10 8.53 15.00
N PRO A 21 -7.84 7.54 14.12
CA PRO A 21 -6.60 6.77 14.16
C PRO A 21 -5.36 7.67 14.08
N ASN A 22 -4.28 7.30 14.77
CA ASN A 22 -2.98 7.95 14.58
C ASN A 22 -2.38 7.52 13.23
N TYR A 23 -2.70 8.25 12.17
CA TYR A 23 -2.29 7.90 10.81
C TYR A 23 -0.77 7.88 10.63
N GLU A 24 -0.01 8.74 11.30
CA GLU A 24 1.46 8.75 11.20
C GLU A 24 2.08 7.45 11.75
N GLU A 25 1.56 6.97 12.89
CA GLU A 25 1.97 5.70 13.47
C GLU A 25 1.61 4.53 12.54
N ILE A 26 0.38 4.52 12.01
CA ILE A 26 -0.09 3.51 11.06
C ILE A 26 0.80 3.44 9.81
N PHE A 27 1.17 4.58 9.23
CA PHE A 27 2.06 4.61 8.07
C PHE A 27 3.47 4.15 8.42
N THR A 28 3.97 4.53 9.60
CA THR A 28 5.27 4.07 10.10
C THR A 28 5.30 2.55 10.26
N GLU A 29 4.26 1.95 10.84
CA GLU A 29 4.12 0.51 10.97
C GLU A 29 4.13 -0.20 9.60
N ASN A 30 3.40 0.34 8.63
CA ASN A 30 3.37 -0.21 7.27
C ASN A 30 4.74 -0.13 6.59
N ASN A 31 5.47 0.97 6.75
CA ASN A 31 6.84 1.11 6.24
C ASN A 31 7.79 0.08 6.88
N GLN A 32 7.73 -0.09 8.19
CA GLN A 32 8.53 -1.12 8.88
C GLN A 32 8.17 -2.54 8.44
N LYS A 33 6.87 -2.80 8.24
CA LYS A 33 6.39 -4.08 7.73
C LYS A 33 6.87 -4.33 6.31
N PHE A 34 6.94 -3.31 5.47
CA PHE A 34 7.53 -3.40 4.14
C PHE A 34 8.98 -3.81 4.19
N ASP A 35 9.81 -3.11 4.97
CA ASP A 35 11.24 -3.43 5.06
C ASP A 35 11.49 -4.86 5.59
N LYS A 36 10.68 -5.33 6.56
CA LYS A 36 10.73 -6.73 7.03
C LYS A 36 10.40 -7.76 5.95
N ASN A 37 9.54 -7.40 4.99
CA ASN A 37 9.07 -8.30 3.94
C ASN A 37 9.72 -8.05 2.57
N ARG A 38 10.68 -7.13 2.47
CA ARG A 38 11.29 -6.70 1.21
C ARG A 38 11.86 -7.87 0.39
N ALA A 39 12.58 -8.78 1.02
CA ALA A 39 13.15 -9.94 0.34
C ALA A 39 12.07 -10.83 -0.29
N LYS A 40 10.97 -11.08 0.45
CA LYS A 40 9.82 -11.85 -0.01
C LYS A 40 9.09 -11.13 -1.16
N LEU A 41 8.85 -9.83 -1.03
CA LEU A 41 8.25 -9.01 -2.10
C LEU A 41 9.09 -9.03 -3.39
N ASN A 42 10.41 -8.92 -3.26
CA ASN A 42 11.32 -9.01 -4.41
C ASN A 42 11.33 -10.41 -5.04
N HIS A 43 11.24 -11.47 -4.25
CA HIS A 43 11.09 -12.83 -4.75
C HIS A 43 9.81 -13.02 -5.58
N ILE A 44 8.68 -12.56 -5.04
CA ILE A 44 7.38 -12.58 -5.73
C ILE A 44 7.46 -11.78 -7.04
N LEU A 45 8.02 -10.57 -7.00
CA LEU A 45 8.22 -9.72 -8.16
C LEU A 45 8.99 -10.45 -9.28
N LEU A 46 10.13 -11.07 -8.96
CA LEU A 46 10.92 -11.83 -9.94
C LEU A 46 10.13 -13.00 -10.54
N THR A 47 9.30 -13.66 -9.74
CA THR A 47 8.45 -14.76 -10.22
C THR A 47 7.34 -14.26 -11.15
N LEU A 48 6.72 -13.11 -10.82
CA LEU A 48 5.73 -12.47 -11.68
C LEU A 48 6.32 -12.02 -13.01
N GLU A 49 7.52 -11.42 -12.96
CA GLU A 49 8.30 -11.02 -14.15
C GLU A 49 8.58 -12.21 -15.07
N LYS A 50 8.99 -13.34 -14.51
CA LYS A 50 9.30 -14.55 -15.28
C LYS A 50 8.07 -15.25 -15.85
N THR A 51 6.97 -15.29 -15.09
CA THR A 51 5.85 -16.20 -15.38
C THR A 51 4.70 -15.53 -16.14
N TYR A 52 4.35 -14.30 -15.74
CA TYR A 52 3.17 -13.61 -16.24
C TYR A 52 3.54 -12.49 -17.20
N LEU A 53 4.49 -11.63 -16.84
CA LEU A 53 4.89 -10.49 -17.67
C LEU A 53 5.46 -10.91 -19.03
N LYS A 54 6.22 -12.01 -19.10
CA LYS A 54 6.72 -12.55 -20.37
C LYS A 54 5.62 -13.01 -21.34
N LYS A 55 4.46 -13.39 -20.81
CA LYS A 55 3.33 -13.91 -21.60
C LYS A 55 2.26 -12.85 -21.87
N TRP A 56 2.39 -11.68 -21.26
CA TRP A 56 1.41 -10.63 -21.31
C TRP A 56 1.56 -9.81 -22.60
N ASP A 57 0.47 -9.72 -23.38
CA ASP A 57 0.44 -9.07 -24.70
C ASP A 57 0.41 -7.54 -24.64
N ARG A 58 0.30 -6.95 -23.44
CA ARG A 58 0.25 -5.51 -23.14
C ARG A 58 -0.91 -4.76 -23.79
N LYS A 59 -1.90 -5.45 -24.38
CA LYS A 59 -3.07 -4.80 -25.00
C LYS A 59 -4.12 -4.41 -23.96
N LYS A 60 -4.15 -5.12 -22.84
CA LYS A 60 -5.08 -4.90 -21.72
C LYS A 60 -4.35 -5.11 -20.41
N GLU A 61 -4.87 -4.51 -19.35
CA GLU A 61 -4.41 -4.77 -17.98
C GLU A 61 -4.57 -6.26 -17.64
N LEU A 62 -3.63 -6.80 -16.88
CA LEU A 62 -3.66 -8.17 -16.40
C LEU A 62 -3.92 -8.18 -14.89
N THR A 63 -5.07 -8.74 -14.50
CA THR A 63 -5.43 -8.94 -13.09
C THR A 63 -5.27 -10.42 -12.72
N LEU A 64 -4.50 -10.68 -11.68
CA LEU A 64 -4.27 -12.01 -11.11
C LEU A 64 -4.89 -12.06 -9.72
N TYR A 65 -5.94 -12.86 -9.54
CA TYR A 65 -6.51 -13.11 -8.22
C TYR A 65 -5.70 -14.19 -7.49
N VAL A 66 -5.27 -13.92 -6.26
CA VAL A 66 -4.38 -14.83 -5.51
C VAL A 66 -5.00 -16.22 -5.32
N LYS A 67 -6.34 -16.30 -5.18
CA LYS A 67 -7.06 -17.58 -5.14
C LYS A 67 -6.79 -18.48 -6.37
N ASN A 68 -6.55 -17.88 -7.53
CA ASN A 68 -6.34 -18.56 -8.81
C ASN A 68 -4.86 -18.75 -9.16
N ILE A 69 -3.94 -18.15 -8.40
CA ILE A 69 -2.50 -18.40 -8.55
C ILE A 69 -2.20 -19.79 -7.97
N SER A 70 -1.29 -20.51 -8.66
CA SER A 70 -0.75 -21.79 -8.22
C SER A 70 0.77 -21.66 -8.02
N GLY A 71 1.34 -22.56 -7.21
CA GLY A 71 2.77 -22.59 -6.92
C GLY A 71 3.17 -21.77 -5.70
N GLU A 72 4.49 -21.69 -5.51
CA GLU A 72 5.17 -21.24 -4.29
C GLU A 72 4.76 -19.83 -3.85
N ILE A 73 4.60 -18.88 -4.78
CA ILE A 73 4.25 -17.50 -4.43
C ILE A 73 2.82 -17.33 -3.91
N LYS A 74 1.94 -18.33 -4.06
CA LYS A 74 0.55 -18.23 -3.59
C LYS A 74 0.50 -18.03 -2.08
N ASP A 75 1.26 -18.83 -1.34
CA ASP A 75 1.25 -18.80 0.11
C ASP A 75 1.98 -17.55 0.62
N GLU A 76 3.07 -17.14 -0.03
CA GLU A 76 3.72 -15.86 0.25
C GLU A 76 2.79 -14.66 0.07
N LEU A 77 1.98 -14.64 -1.00
CA LEU A 77 1.00 -13.60 -1.27
C LEU A 77 -0.09 -13.55 -0.19
N LYS A 78 -0.59 -14.72 0.22
CA LYS A 78 -1.58 -14.82 1.31
C LYS A 78 -1.02 -14.36 2.65
N GLU A 79 0.19 -14.78 3.02
CA GLU A 79 0.86 -14.34 4.24
C GLU A 79 1.06 -12.82 4.29
N LEU A 80 1.28 -12.22 3.11
CA LEU A 80 1.36 -10.76 2.96
C LEU A 80 -0.01 -10.08 2.93
N GLY A 81 -1.12 -10.82 3.00
CA GLY A 81 -2.48 -10.28 2.96
C GLY A 81 -2.90 -9.73 1.59
N ILE A 82 -2.28 -10.22 0.51
CA ILE A 82 -2.56 -9.77 -0.86
C ILE A 82 -3.72 -10.58 -1.45
N GLY A 83 -4.73 -9.89 -1.97
CA GLY A 83 -5.92 -10.51 -2.58
C GLY A 83 -5.84 -10.61 -4.11
N SER A 84 -5.23 -9.61 -4.74
CA SER A 84 -5.01 -9.59 -6.18
C SER A 84 -3.76 -8.81 -6.56
N ILE A 85 -3.29 -9.05 -7.77
CA ILE A 85 -2.20 -8.32 -8.39
C ILE A 85 -2.71 -7.74 -9.70
N GLU A 86 -2.46 -6.47 -9.94
CA GLU A 86 -2.73 -5.78 -11.20
C GLU A 86 -1.41 -5.46 -11.88
N ILE A 87 -1.34 -5.75 -13.17
CA ILE A 87 -0.22 -5.42 -14.02
C ILE A 87 -0.74 -4.54 -15.14
N ILE A 88 -0.28 -3.30 -15.15
CA ILE A 88 -0.70 -2.27 -16.11
C ILE A 88 0.50 -1.83 -16.95
N GLY A 89 0.21 -1.32 -18.15
CA GLY A 89 1.24 -0.72 -18.99
C GLY A 89 1.79 0.51 -18.28
N ASN A 90 3.10 0.74 -18.36
CA ASN A 90 3.64 1.99 -17.82
C ASN A 90 2.94 3.14 -18.55
N PRO A 91 2.29 4.07 -17.83
CA PRO A 91 1.62 5.21 -18.45
C PRO A 91 2.59 6.20 -19.12
N LYS A 92 3.91 5.98 -19.02
CA LYS A 92 4.96 6.87 -19.53
C LYS A 92 5.90 6.13 -20.47
N ASP A 93 6.23 6.76 -21.59
CA ASP A 93 6.92 6.11 -22.72
C ASP A 93 8.46 6.20 -22.68
N ASP A 94 9.04 6.84 -21.65
CA ASP A 94 10.45 7.23 -21.57
C ASP A 94 11.38 6.20 -20.88
N CYS A 95 10.95 4.94 -20.75
CA CYS A 95 11.67 3.97 -19.93
C CYS A 95 11.61 2.53 -20.49
N GLU A 96 12.68 1.75 -20.23
CA GLU A 96 12.83 0.37 -20.73
C GLU A 96 11.78 -0.59 -20.14
N LYS A 97 11.45 -0.45 -18.85
CA LYS A 97 10.46 -1.29 -18.16
C LYS A 97 9.05 -0.69 -18.26
N LYS A 98 8.31 -1.05 -19.29
CA LYS A 98 6.97 -0.48 -19.58
C LYS A 98 5.80 -1.10 -18.78
N TYR A 99 5.95 -1.35 -17.48
CA TYR A 99 4.84 -1.85 -16.65
C TYR A 99 4.93 -1.37 -15.22
N TRP A 100 3.77 -1.32 -14.54
CA TRP A 100 3.66 -1.24 -13.09
C TRP A 100 3.00 -2.52 -12.56
N ILE A 101 3.37 -2.93 -11.36
CA ILE A 101 2.75 -4.05 -10.65
C ILE A 101 2.18 -3.53 -9.33
N THR A 102 0.88 -3.68 -9.16
CA THR A 102 0.14 -3.26 -7.97
C THR A 102 -0.31 -4.50 -7.22
N PHE A 103 0.11 -4.64 -5.97
CA PHE A 103 -0.34 -5.68 -5.05
C PHE A 103 -1.45 -5.11 -4.18
N ASN A 104 -2.69 -5.55 -4.43
CA ASN A 104 -3.87 -5.10 -3.69
C ASN A 104 -3.97 -5.87 -2.37
N VAL A 105 -3.79 -5.15 -1.27
CA VAL A 105 -3.89 -5.69 0.09
C VAL A 105 -5.35 -5.75 0.51
N ILE A 106 -5.77 -6.89 1.04
CA ILE A 106 -7.14 -7.11 1.54
C ILE A 106 -7.19 -7.38 3.05
N GLU A 107 -6.05 -7.72 3.65
CA GLU A 107 -5.93 -7.95 5.08
C GLU A 107 -4.52 -7.58 5.57
N ASN A 108 -4.40 -7.35 6.87
CA ASN A 108 -3.20 -6.79 7.49
C ASN A 108 -2.86 -5.37 6.95
N TRP A 109 -1.64 -4.89 7.21
CA TRP A 109 -1.13 -3.59 6.74
C TRP A 109 -2.02 -2.41 7.11
N ASN A 110 -2.71 -2.49 8.26
CA ASN A 110 -3.65 -1.48 8.70
C ASN A 110 -4.76 -1.15 7.67
N VAL A 111 -5.08 -2.06 6.72
CA VAL A 111 -6.11 -1.82 5.69
C VAL A 111 -7.49 -1.57 6.30
N GLU A 112 -7.77 -2.14 7.48
CA GLU A 112 -9.01 -1.89 8.25
C GLU A 112 -9.15 -0.42 8.68
N LYS A 113 -8.03 0.28 8.90
CA LYS A 113 -8.00 1.69 9.31
C LYS A 113 -7.78 2.62 8.12
N LEU A 114 -7.07 2.13 7.11
CA LEU A 114 -6.66 2.89 5.94
C LEU A 114 -7.58 2.70 4.74
N LYS A 115 -8.63 1.87 4.79
CA LYS A 115 -9.58 1.52 3.71
C LYS A 115 -8.96 0.89 2.45
N ARG A 116 -7.84 1.41 1.95
CA ARG A 116 -7.08 0.87 0.83
C ARG A 116 -5.59 0.97 1.09
N VAL A 117 -4.89 -0.15 0.87
CA VAL A 117 -3.43 -0.22 0.87
C VAL A 117 -2.98 -1.00 -0.36
N GLN A 118 -2.03 -0.44 -1.08
CA GLN A 118 -1.40 -1.09 -2.23
C GLN A 118 0.11 -1.01 -2.10
N LEU A 119 0.77 -2.15 -2.32
CA LEU A 119 2.22 -2.18 -2.49
C LEU A 119 2.47 -2.10 -3.99
N VAL A 120 3.26 -1.15 -4.46
CA VAL A 120 3.36 -0.88 -5.90
C VAL A 120 4.82 -0.89 -6.31
N TYR A 121 5.13 -1.69 -7.32
CA TYR A 121 6.40 -1.68 -8.03
C TYR A 121 6.24 -0.92 -9.34
N ALA A 122 6.91 0.22 -9.43
CA ALA A 122 6.84 1.15 -10.55
C ALA A 122 8.27 1.49 -11.01
N PRO A 123 8.89 0.63 -11.85
CA PRO A 123 10.29 0.76 -12.29
C PRO A 123 10.57 2.04 -13.09
N CYS A 124 9.52 2.73 -13.52
CA CYS A 124 9.60 3.90 -14.35
C CYS A 124 8.63 4.94 -13.83
N ASP A 125 9.15 5.82 -12.99
CA ASP A 125 8.43 6.94 -12.43
C ASP A 125 9.16 8.25 -12.70
N SER A 126 8.82 8.88 -13.81
CA SER A 126 9.38 10.16 -14.23
C SER A 126 8.85 11.38 -13.47
N LYS A 127 7.89 11.23 -12.53
CA LYS A 127 7.44 12.35 -11.67
C LYS A 127 8.25 12.42 -10.36
N GLY A 128 9.19 11.48 -10.18
CA GLY A 128 10.04 11.40 -9.01
C GLY A 128 9.29 10.99 -7.75
N GLU A 129 8.02 10.60 -7.82
CA GLU A 129 7.11 10.17 -6.74
C GLU A 129 7.67 8.99 -5.92
N ILE A 130 8.54 8.18 -6.51
CA ILE A 130 8.86 6.83 -6.02
C ILE A 130 10.36 6.64 -5.69
N LYS A 131 11.26 7.56 -6.12
CA LYS A 131 12.71 7.37 -5.94
C LYS A 131 13.18 7.53 -4.49
N ASP A 132 12.59 8.45 -3.74
CA ASP A 132 13.01 8.76 -2.38
C ASP A 132 12.10 8.09 -1.36
N ARG A 133 12.66 7.65 -0.22
CA ARG A 133 11.89 7.17 0.95
C ARG A 133 11.17 8.30 1.69
N LYS A 134 10.29 9.01 0.98
CA LYS A 134 9.56 10.18 1.48
C LYS A 134 8.07 10.00 1.28
N LYS A 135 7.29 10.54 2.22
CA LYS A 135 5.85 10.74 2.08
C LYS A 135 5.57 11.79 1.02
N ARG A 136 4.57 11.54 0.17
CA ARG A 136 3.92 12.52 -0.68
C ARG A 136 2.43 12.35 -0.50
N SER A 137 1.78 13.43 -0.08
CA SER A 137 0.33 13.44 0.14
C SER A 137 -0.32 14.24 -0.96
N ASP A 138 -1.35 13.68 -1.59
CA ASP A 138 -2.30 14.47 -2.36
C ASP A 138 -3.39 14.94 -1.39
N TYR A 139 -3.30 16.22 -1.00
CA TYR A 139 -4.23 16.86 -0.05
C TYR A 139 -5.66 16.93 -0.56
N ILE A 140 -5.91 16.70 -1.86
CA ILE A 140 -7.25 16.82 -2.46
C ILE A 140 -8.03 15.50 -2.34
N SER A 141 -7.33 14.35 -2.23
CA SER A 141 -7.95 13.02 -2.27
C SER A 141 -7.61 12.13 -1.08
N ASN A 142 -6.98 12.67 -0.02
CA ASN A 142 -6.47 11.93 1.13
C ASN A 142 -5.61 10.68 0.76
N GLN A 143 -4.92 10.78 -0.37
CA GLN A 143 -4.06 9.73 -0.89
C GLN A 143 -2.61 9.98 -0.46
N ASP A 144 -2.03 8.97 0.17
CA ASP A 144 -0.66 9.00 0.66
C ASP A 144 0.21 8.00 -0.11
N PHE A 145 1.33 8.50 -0.62
CA PHE A 145 2.35 7.74 -1.33
C PHE A 145 3.63 7.76 -0.50
N TRP A 146 4.14 6.58 -0.16
CA TRP A 146 5.38 6.43 0.60
C TRP A 146 6.39 5.65 -0.21
N GLY A 147 7.39 6.35 -0.76
CA GLY A 147 8.48 5.68 -1.43
C GLY A 147 9.21 4.72 -0.49
N GLN A 148 9.57 3.55 -1.00
CA GLN A 148 10.32 2.52 -0.28
C GLN A 148 11.73 2.34 -0.86
N GLY A 149 12.08 3.10 -1.90
CA GLY A 149 13.29 2.92 -2.69
C GLY A 149 13.22 1.70 -3.61
N GLU A 150 14.21 1.56 -4.50
CA GLU A 150 14.29 0.43 -5.45
C GLU A 150 13.03 0.27 -6.32
N ASN A 151 12.38 1.39 -6.65
CA ASN A 151 11.15 1.48 -7.44
C ASN A 151 9.87 0.97 -6.76
N TRP A 152 9.91 0.80 -5.45
CA TRP A 152 8.74 0.46 -4.64
C TRP A 152 8.15 1.69 -3.98
N PHE A 153 6.83 1.71 -3.84
CA PHE A 153 6.11 2.60 -2.95
C PHE A 153 4.89 1.91 -2.33
N ILE A 154 4.41 2.46 -1.23
CA ILE A 154 3.12 2.10 -0.63
C ILE A 154 2.15 3.22 -0.97
N PHE A 155 1.03 2.86 -1.58
CA PHE A 155 -0.13 3.73 -1.70
C PHE A 155 -1.13 3.41 -0.60
N SER A 156 -1.70 4.44 0.01
CA SER A 156 -2.74 4.31 1.02
C SER A 156 -3.77 5.42 0.84
N ASP A 157 -5.05 5.11 1.05
CA ASP A 157 -6.16 6.06 0.82
C ASP A 157 -7.25 5.86 1.88
N ASN A 158 -7.37 6.81 2.81
CA ASN A 158 -8.26 6.69 3.97
C ASN A 158 -9.69 7.22 3.73
N ASP A 159 -10.02 7.64 2.50
CA ASP A 159 -11.36 8.10 2.14
C ASP A 159 -12.27 6.95 1.69
N GLU A 160 -13.57 7.09 2.01
CA GLU A 160 -14.62 6.22 1.47
C GLU A 160 -14.98 6.77 0.09
N TYR A 161 -14.81 5.96 -0.96
CA TYR A 161 -15.38 6.25 -2.28
C TYR A 161 -16.90 6.17 -2.25
#